data_AF-A0A942P5R3-F1
#
_entry.id   AF-A0A942P5R3-F1
#
_cell.length_a   1.000
_cell.length_b   1.000
_cell.length_c   1.000
_cell.angle_alpha   90.00
_cell.angle_beta   90.00
_cell.angle_gamma   90.00
#
_symmetry.space_group_name_H-M   'P 1'
#
loop_
_entity.id
_entity.type
_entity.pdbx_description
1 polymer ?
#
loop_
_entity_poly.entity_id
_entity_poly.type
_entity_poly.pdbx_seq_one_letter_code
_entity_poly.pdbx_strand_id
1 'polypeptide(L)'
;VGTSRGSISAVNAASRLAGEQAPDGLVITSPLTSGNPRGRKAWVAQTVFSVPLEAIKVPVLVVVHAADACIRTPPSLGASILARTNGVREQAVTVTGGAKGGSAPGVDACGGSAPHGFLGQEKEVTAGIIRFIRGGNY
;
A
#
# COMPACT_ATOMS: atom_id res chain seq x y z
N VAL A 1 1.93 -3.11 -9.13
CA VAL A 1 1.32 -2.02 -8.34
C VAL A 1 0.03 -2.54 -7.72
N GLY A 2 -0.29 -2.22 -6.46
CA GLY A 2 -1.56 -2.61 -5.82
C GLY A 2 -2.07 -1.58 -4.82
N THR A 3 -3.38 -1.27 -4.87
CA THR A 3 -4.01 -0.25 -4.02
C THR A 3 -5.03 -0.86 -3.08
N SER A 4 -5.12 -0.35 -1.84
CA SER A 4 -6.10 -0.82 -0.86
C SER A 4 -5.97 -2.33 -0.66
N ARG A 5 -7.06 -3.09 -0.75
CA ARG A 5 -7.04 -4.56 -0.68
C ARG A 5 -6.16 -5.21 -1.76
N GLY A 6 -5.99 -4.58 -2.92
CA GLY A 6 -5.10 -5.05 -3.97
C GLY A 6 -3.62 -5.08 -3.56
N SER A 7 -3.24 -4.39 -2.48
CA SER A 7 -1.90 -4.47 -1.91
C SER A 7 -1.55 -5.89 -1.46
N ILE A 8 -2.53 -6.67 -0.95
CA ILE A 8 -2.31 -8.06 -0.53
C ILE A 8 -1.90 -8.91 -1.73
N SER A 9 -2.58 -8.77 -2.86
CA SER A 9 -2.26 -9.50 -4.09
C SER A 9 -0.89 -9.10 -4.64
N ALA A 10 -0.57 -7.81 -4.66
CA ALA A 10 0.72 -7.32 -5.14
C ALA A 10 1.89 -7.82 -4.27
N VAL A 11 1.73 -7.75 -2.94
CA VAL A 11 2.70 -8.28 -1.97
C VAL A 11 2.84 -9.81 -2.13
N ASN A 12 1.74 -10.54 -2.31
CA ASN A 12 1.78 -11.99 -2.52
C ASN A 12 2.54 -12.37 -3.80
N ALA A 13 2.34 -11.63 -4.90
CA ALA A 13 3.09 -11.84 -6.13
C ALA A 13 4.60 -11.58 -5.92
N ALA A 14 4.96 -10.43 -5.34
CA ALA A 14 6.36 -10.07 -5.08
C ALA A 14 7.09 -11.01 -4.11
N SER A 15 6.35 -11.66 -3.21
CA SER A 15 6.88 -12.58 -2.21
C SER A 15 7.10 -14.01 -2.74
N ARG A 16 6.36 -14.42 -3.78
CA ARG A 16 6.31 -15.83 -4.21
C ARG A 16 6.74 -16.08 -5.64
N LEU A 17 6.61 -15.11 -6.54
CA LEU A 17 7.04 -15.27 -7.93
C LEU A 17 8.55 -15.11 -8.04
N ALA A 18 9.17 -15.93 -8.89
CA ALA A 18 10.62 -16.01 -9.08
C ALA A 18 10.96 -16.16 -10.57
N GLY A 19 12.23 -15.93 -10.92
CA GLY A 19 12.70 -15.99 -12.31
C GLY A 19 11.97 -14.99 -13.20
N GLU A 20 11.60 -15.42 -14.41
CA GLU A 20 10.90 -14.56 -15.39
C GLU A 20 9.51 -14.10 -14.94
N GLN A 21 8.92 -14.73 -13.92
CA GLN A 21 7.62 -14.34 -13.38
C GLN A 21 7.75 -13.30 -12.24
N ALA A 22 8.95 -13.08 -11.73
CA ALA A 22 9.16 -12.13 -10.64
C ALA A 22 8.92 -10.69 -11.14
N PRO A 23 8.21 -9.85 -10.37
CA PRO A 23 8.11 -8.43 -10.71
C PRO A 23 9.47 -7.74 -10.46
N ASP A 24 9.81 -6.75 -11.28
CA ASP A 24 11.03 -5.93 -11.05
C ASP A 24 10.91 -4.99 -9.85
N GLY A 25 9.72 -4.84 -9.27
CA GLY A 25 9.47 -3.96 -8.13
C GLY A 25 8.04 -4.06 -7.61
N LEU A 26 7.86 -3.64 -6.37
CA LEU A 26 6.58 -3.59 -5.67
C LEU A 26 6.23 -2.15 -5.34
N VAL A 27 5.07 -1.70 -5.79
CA VAL A 27 4.46 -0.43 -5.37
C VAL A 27 3.11 -0.74 -4.75
N ILE A 28 2.90 -0.31 -3.52
CA ILE A 28 1.61 -0.41 -2.83
C ILE A 28 1.15 0.95 -2.32
N THR A 29 -0.13 1.25 -2.55
CA THR A 29 -0.74 2.51 -2.11
C THR A 29 -1.94 2.23 -1.22
N SER A 30 -2.09 3.02 -0.15
CA SER A 30 -3.13 2.81 0.88
C SER A 30 -3.22 1.34 1.29
N PRO A 31 -2.13 0.70 1.75
CA PRO A 31 -2.06 -0.75 1.90
C PRO A 31 -2.97 -1.27 3.02
N LEU A 32 -3.57 -2.44 2.81
CA LEU A 32 -4.42 -3.11 3.81
C LEU A 32 -3.58 -3.68 4.96
N THR A 33 -3.34 -2.88 5.99
CA THR A 33 -2.50 -3.20 7.16
C THR A 33 -3.29 -3.62 8.39
N SER A 34 -4.60 -3.36 8.42
CA SER A 34 -5.48 -3.66 9.55
C SER A 34 -6.66 -4.54 9.14
N GLY A 35 -6.62 -5.82 9.53
CA GLY A 35 -7.67 -6.80 9.34
C GLY A 35 -8.65 -6.84 10.52
N ASN A 36 -9.69 -7.66 10.44
CA ASN A 36 -10.49 -8.01 11.62
C ASN A 36 -10.17 -9.47 11.99
N PRO A 37 -9.29 -9.71 12.98
CA PRO A 37 -8.88 -11.06 13.38
C PRO A 37 -10.03 -11.95 13.88
N ARG A 38 -11.13 -11.34 14.34
CA ARG A 38 -12.35 -12.04 14.75
C ARG A 38 -13.30 -12.32 13.57
N GLY A 39 -12.96 -11.85 12.37
CA GLY A 39 -13.71 -12.08 11.15
C GLY A 39 -13.61 -13.53 10.71
N ARG A 40 -14.75 -14.23 10.61
CA ARG A 40 -14.81 -15.63 10.17
C ARG A 40 -14.38 -15.84 8.72
N LYS A 41 -14.41 -14.81 7.88
CA LYS A 41 -14.02 -14.88 6.46
C LYS A 41 -12.58 -14.39 6.29
N ALA A 42 -11.74 -15.16 5.60
CA ALA A 42 -10.33 -14.82 5.40
C ALA A 42 -10.12 -13.42 4.80
N TRP A 43 -10.92 -13.02 3.81
CA TRP A 43 -10.84 -11.68 3.21
C TRP A 43 -11.15 -10.52 4.18
N VAL A 44 -11.74 -10.80 5.33
CA VAL A 44 -12.00 -9.82 6.39
C VAL A 44 -10.81 -9.73 7.36
N ALA A 45 -10.07 -10.83 7.54
CA ALA A 45 -8.96 -10.93 8.48
C ALA A 45 -7.58 -10.65 7.87
N GLN A 46 -7.39 -10.99 6.59
CA GLN A 46 -6.12 -10.90 5.90
C GLN A 46 -5.65 -9.46 5.69
N THR A 47 -4.34 -9.28 5.77
CA THR A 47 -3.63 -8.02 5.53
C THR A 47 -2.38 -8.30 4.70
N VAL A 48 -1.63 -7.26 4.35
CA VAL A 48 -0.28 -7.42 3.80
C VAL A 48 0.63 -8.24 4.71
N PHE A 49 0.40 -8.22 6.03
CA PHE A 49 1.17 -8.98 7.02
C PHE A 49 0.84 -10.47 7.07
N SER A 50 -0.16 -10.91 6.32
CA SER A 50 -0.51 -12.33 6.14
C SER A 50 0.33 -13.03 5.08
N VAL A 51 1.27 -12.31 4.43
CA VAL A 51 2.20 -12.82 3.41
C VAL A 51 3.62 -12.84 4.01
N PRO A 52 4.51 -13.78 3.62
CA PRO A 52 5.92 -13.77 4.04
C PRO A 52 6.67 -12.60 3.38
N LEU A 53 6.62 -11.42 4.02
CA LEU A 53 7.21 -10.18 3.54
C LEU A 53 8.73 -10.26 3.41
N GLU A 54 9.37 -11.06 4.25
CA GLU A 54 10.83 -11.26 4.28
C GLU A 54 11.38 -11.90 3.00
N ALA A 55 10.52 -12.57 2.23
CA ALA A 55 10.86 -13.15 0.92
C ALA A 55 10.95 -12.10 -0.19
N ILE A 56 10.42 -10.89 0.02
CA ILE A 56 10.46 -9.80 -0.98
C ILE A 56 11.87 -9.22 -1.01
N LYS A 57 12.55 -9.38 -2.16
CA LYS A 57 13.91 -8.85 -2.42
C LYS A 57 13.95 -7.70 -3.42
N VAL A 58 12.86 -7.44 -4.12
CA VAL A 58 12.76 -6.39 -5.15
C VAL A 58 12.62 -5.01 -4.50
N PRO A 59 12.83 -3.89 -5.23
CA PRO A 59 12.51 -2.56 -4.74
C PRO A 59 11.06 -2.46 -4.23
N VAL A 60 10.85 -1.79 -3.09
CA VAL A 60 9.53 -1.63 -2.47
C VAL A 60 9.22 -0.15 -2.24
N LEU A 61 8.07 0.30 -2.73
CA LEU A 61 7.50 1.61 -2.43
C LEU A 61 6.16 1.44 -1.72
N VAL A 62 6.04 2.06 -0.55
CA VAL A 62 4.79 2.18 0.20
C VAL A 62 4.36 3.64 0.20
N VAL A 63 3.16 3.92 -0.31
CA VAL A 63 2.58 5.27 -0.28
C VAL A 63 1.30 5.25 0.53
N VAL A 64 1.21 6.13 1.52
CA VAL A 64 0.00 6.35 2.33
C VAL A 64 -0.41 7.81 2.24
N HIS A 65 -1.68 8.10 2.47
CA HIS A 65 -2.16 9.47 2.64
C HIS A 65 -2.39 9.76 4.12
N ALA A 66 -1.83 10.84 4.68
CA ALA A 66 -1.91 11.14 6.11
C ALA A 66 -3.36 11.26 6.64
N ALA A 67 -4.27 11.75 5.80
CA ALA A 67 -5.69 11.88 6.10
C ALA A 67 -6.54 10.66 5.68
N ASP A 68 -5.95 9.51 5.32
CA ASP A 68 -6.73 8.29 5.07
C ASP A 68 -7.41 7.84 6.36
N ALA A 69 -8.73 7.98 6.39
CA ALA A 69 -9.58 7.63 7.53
C ALA A 69 -10.15 6.20 7.43
N CYS A 70 -9.74 5.42 6.43
CA CYS A 70 -10.10 4.01 6.30
C CYS A 70 -9.43 3.19 7.41
N ILE A 71 -10.22 2.59 8.30
CA ILE A 71 -9.71 1.81 9.45
C ILE A 71 -8.88 0.58 9.05
N ARG A 72 -8.93 0.20 7.77
CA ARG A 72 -8.20 -0.94 7.20
C ARG A 72 -6.82 -0.58 6.67
N THR A 73 -6.58 0.71 6.41
CA THR A 73 -5.36 1.23 5.79
C THR A 73 -4.78 2.38 6.62
N PRO A 74 -4.68 2.26 7.96
CA PRO A 74 -4.18 3.34 8.81
C PRO A 74 -2.78 3.80 8.35
N PRO A 75 -2.59 5.10 8.05
CA PRO A 75 -1.33 5.61 7.52
C PRO A 75 -0.13 5.33 8.43
N SER A 76 -0.35 5.33 9.75
CA SER A 76 0.67 5.05 10.77
C SER A 76 1.27 3.65 10.66
N LEU A 77 0.60 2.69 10.02
CA LEU A 77 1.10 1.34 9.81
C LEU A 77 1.78 1.15 8.43
N GLY A 78 1.82 2.18 7.57
CA GLY A 78 2.44 2.04 6.24
C GLY A 78 3.91 1.64 6.32
N ALA A 79 4.69 2.37 7.12
CA ALA A 79 6.13 2.14 7.26
C ALA A 79 6.49 0.80 7.91
N SER A 80 5.60 0.20 8.72
CA SER A 80 5.88 -1.09 9.37
C SER A 80 5.90 -2.28 8.41
N ILE A 81 5.44 -2.09 7.17
CA ILE A 81 5.62 -3.07 6.08
C ILE A 81 7.11 -3.24 5.77
N LEU A 82 7.86 -2.13 5.67
CA LEU A 82 9.27 -2.14 5.30
C LEU A 82 10.15 -2.77 6.38
N ALA A 83 9.75 -2.65 7.66
CA ALA A 83 10.42 -3.33 8.77
C ALA A 83 10.38 -4.88 8.67
N ARG A 84 9.59 -5.43 7.74
CA ARG A 84 9.42 -6.87 7.53
C ARG A 84 9.83 -7.32 6.13
N THR A 85 10.24 -6.43 5.25
CA THR A 85 10.75 -6.75 3.91
C THR A 85 12.27 -6.80 3.90
N ASN A 86 12.84 -7.35 2.84
CA ASN A 86 14.30 -7.39 2.60
C ASN A 86 14.60 -6.83 1.20
N GLY A 87 13.89 -5.78 0.80
CA GLY A 87 13.98 -5.18 -0.53
C GLY A 87 15.32 -4.48 -0.74
N VAL A 88 15.86 -4.56 -1.96
CA VAL A 88 17.13 -3.89 -2.30
C VAL A 88 17.06 -2.36 -2.32
N ARG A 89 15.86 -1.78 -2.32
CA ARG A 89 15.60 -0.33 -2.26
C ARG A 89 14.19 -0.10 -1.72
N GLU A 90 14.08 0.50 -0.56
CA GLU A 90 12.82 0.63 0.17
C GLU A 90 12.49 2.10 0.47
N GLN A 91 11.25 2.50 0.20
CA GLN A 91 10.77 3.87 0.44
C GLN A 91 9.37 3.85 1.02
N ALA A 92 9.17 4.55 2.13
CA ALA A 92 7.86 4.82 2.71
C ALA A 92 7.56 6.32 2.59
N VAL A 93 6.40 6.63 2.02
CA VAL A 93 5.98 7.98 1.71
C VAL A 93 4.61 8.25 2.32
N THR A 94 4.51 9.37 3.02
CA THR A 94 3.24 9.90 3.51
C THR A 94 2.90 11.16 2.74
N VAL A 95 1.84 11.10 1.94
CA VAL A 95 1.30 12.23 1.19
C VAL A 95 0.34 13.03 2.08
N THR A 96 0.31 14.34 1.89
CA THR A 96 -0.62 15.27 2.57
C THR A 96 -1.24 16.21 1.55
N GLY A 97 -2.34 16.88 1.91
CA GLY A 97 -3.05 17.80 1.02
C GLY A 97 -4.28 17.15 0.37
N GLY A 98 -4.52 17.50 -0.89
CA GLY A 98 -5.63 16.96 -1.68
C GLY A 98 -7.01 17.42 -1.26
N ALA A 99 -8.02 16.89 -1.94
CA ALA A 99 -9.41 17.10 -1.58
C ALA A 99 -9.84 16.10 -0.49
N LYS A 100 -10.54 16.60 0.53
CA LYS A 100 -10.83 15.84 1.75
C LYS A 100 -11.85 14.70 1.55
N GLY A 101 -12.54 14.63 0.41
CA GLY A 101 -13.67 13.72 0.22
C GLY A 101 -14.78 13.95 1.25
N GLY A 102 -15.81 13.09 1.25
CA GLY A 102 -17.03 13.28 2.05
C GLY A 102 -17.34 12.21 3.10
N SER A 103 -16.43 11.28 3.40
CA SER A 103 -16.74 10.11 4.25
C SER A 103 -16.26 10.27 5.69
N ALA A 104 -17.10 9.89 6.65
CA ALA A 104 -16.69 9.73 8.04
C ALA A 104 -15.62 8.62 8.19
N PRO A 105 -14.76 8.66 9.23
CA PRO A 105 -13.80 7.59 9.49
C PRO A 105 -14.48 6.22 9.63
N GLY A 106 -13.91 5.19 9.01
CA GLY A 106 -14.56 3.88 8.97
C GLY A 106 -14.22 3.10 7.70
N VAL A 107 -14.94 2.00 7.45
CA VAL A 107 -14.80 1.25 6.19
C VAL A 107 -15.33 2.03 4.98
N ASP A 108 -16.24 2.99 5.21
CA ASP A 108 -16.80 3.82 4.14
C ASP A 108 -15.82 4.91 3.67
N ALA A 109 -14.76 5.17 4.44
CA ALA A 109 -13.66 6.04 4.04
C ALA A 109 -12.71 5.39 3.03
N CYS A 110 -12.89 4.10 2.69
CA CYS A 110 -12.05 3.41 1.70
C CYS A 110 -12.44 3.73 0.23
N GLY A 111 -13.24 4.78 0.00
CA GLY A 111 -13.66 5.20 -1.33
C GLY A 111 -12.52 5.84 -2.14
N GLY A 112 -12.54 5.65 -3.47
CA GLY A 112 -11.53 6.26 -4.36
C GLY A 112 -11.60 7.80 -4.39
N SER A 113 -12.78 8.38 -4.18
CA SER A 113 -12.98 9.84 -4.11
C SER A 113 -12.76 10.39 -2.69
N ALA A 114 -11.66 9.99 -2.05
CA ALA A 114 -11.28 10.38 -0.71
C ALA A 114 -9.74 10.39 -0.59
N PRO A 115 -9.18 10.89 0.54
CA PRO A 115 -7.77 10.71 0.88
C PRO A 115 -7.24 9.28 0.67
N HIS A 116 -8.07 8.26 0.93
CA HIS A 116 -7.75 6.85 0.64
C HIS A 116 -7.34 6.58 -0.81
N GLY A 117 -8.00 7.25 -1.76
CA GLY A 117 -7.70 7.18 -3.18
C GLY A 117 -6.83 8.33 -3.70
N PHE A 118 -6.27 9.15 -2.80
CA PHE A 118 -5.45 10.33 -3.14
C PHE A 118 -6.21 11.38 -3.98
N LEU A 119 -7.49 11.61 -3.66
CA LEU A 119 -8.35 12.52 -4.41
C LEU A 119 -7.73 13.91 -4.58
N GLY A 120 -7.63 14.38 -5.82
CA GLY A 120 -7.06 15.68 -6.18
C GLY A 120 -5.52 15.70 -6.18
N GLN A 121 -4.87 14.55 -5.99
CA GLN A 121 -3.41 14.39 -6.02
C GLN A 121 -2.95 13.27 -6.96
N GLU A 122 -3.84 12.78 -7.83
CA GLU A 122 -3.61 11.60 -8.67
C GLU A 122 -2.37 11.80 -9.56
N LYS A 123 -2.21 13.00 -10.13
CA LYS A 123 -1.05 13.36 -10.96
C LYS A 123 0.25 13.38 -10.16
N GLU A 124 0.25 14.00 -8.98
CA GLU A 124 1.42 14.12 -8.12
C GLU A 124 1.87 12.74 -7.62
N VAL A 125 0.93 11.94 -7.14
CA VAL A 125 1.19 10.57 -6.66
C VAL A 125 1.72 9.69 -7.77
N THR A 126 1.10 9.75 -8.95
CA THR A 126 1.55 9.00 -10.13
C THR A 126 2.96 9.42 -10.56
N ALA A 127 3.27 10.72 -10.52
CA ALA A 127 4.61 11.20 -10.85
C ALA A 127 5.68 10.67 -9.88
N GLY A 128 5.40 10.63 -8.58
CA GLY A 128 6.28 10.03 -7.58
C GLY A 128 6.50 8.53 -7.81
N ILE A 129 5.43 7.79 -8.10
CA ILE A 129 5.51 6.37 -8.45
C ILE A 129 6.38 6.15 -9.70
N ILE A 130 6.22 6.99 -10.73
CA ILE A 130 7.03 6.90 -11.96
C ILE A 130 8.51 7.17 -11.67
N ARG A 131 8.84 8.15 -10.81
CA ARG A 131 10.23 8.39 -10.40
C ARG A 131 10.83 7.16 -9.71
N PHE A 132 10.08 6.55 -8.79
CA PHE A 132 10.51 5.32 -8.13
C PHE A 132 10.72 4.16 -9.10
N ILE A 133 9.81 3.96 -10.05
CA ILE A 133 9.90 2.91 -11.08
C ILE A 133 11.16 3.11 -11.94
N ARG A 134 11.52 4.36 -12.24
CA ARG A 134 12.75 4.72 -12.99
C ARG A 134 14.04 4.61 -12.15
N GLY A 135 13.96 4.11 -10.92
CA GLY A 135 15.12 3.93 -10.03
C GLY A 135 15.40 5.12 -9.11
N GLY A 136 14.62 6.20 -9.20
CA GLY A 136 14.78 7.39 -8.36
C GLY A 136 14.11 7.27 -6.99
N ASN A 137 14.17 8.37 -6.24
CA ASN A 137 13.33 8.58 -5.07
C ASN A 137 11.93 9.04 -5.51
N TYR A 138 10.92 8.62 -4.75
CA TYR A 138 9.56 9.14 -4.87
C TYR A 138 9.57 10.66 -4.75
#